data_AF-A0AAV3PK04-F1
#
_entry.id   AF-A0AAV3PK04-F1
#
_cell.length_a   1.000
_cell.length_b   1.000
_cell.length_c   1.000
_cell.angle_alpha   90.00
_cell.angle_beta   90.00
_cell.angle_gamma   90.00
#
_symmetry.space_group_name_H-M   'P 1'
#
loop_
_entity.id
_entity.type
_entity.pdbx_description
1 polymer ?
#
loop_
_entity_poly.entity_id
_entity_poly.type
_entity_poly.pdbx_seq_one_letter_code
_entity_poly.pdbx_strand_id
1 'polypeptide(L)'
;MYKFNVSGQEGTLWWHAHLGFHRATVYGTIIIYPRVGHSYPFPKPDEEQLIILGEWWNKNVTELQDELDETGIGPDSADANLI
;
A
#
# COMPACT_ATOMS: atom_id res chain seq x y z
N MET A 1 2.76 -18.76 4.90
CA MET A 1 3.72 -17.89 5.62
C MET A 1 4.72 -17.34 4.60
N TYR A 2 4.88 -16.02 4.51
CA TYR A 2 5.84 -15.37 3.60
C TYR A 2 7.20 -15.20 4.28
N LYS A 3 8.29 -15.34 3.51
CA LYS A 3 9.67 -15.12 3.96
C LYS A 3 10.44 -14.38 2.87
N PHE A 4 11.06 -13.27 3.22
CA PHE A 4 11.87 -12.46 2.32
C PHE A 4 12.92 -11.67 3.10
N ASN A 5 14.00 -11.29 2.41
CA ASN A 5 15.05 -10.44 2.98
C ASN A 5 14.86 -9.01 2.47
N VAL A 6 14.98 -8.03 3.36
CA VAL A 6 14.98 -6.59 3.03
C VAL A 6 16.41 -6.06 2.88
N SER A 7 17.31 -6.86 2.32
CA SER A 7 18.73 -6.52 2.18
C SER A 7 18.92 -5.24 1.35
N GLY A 8 19.72 -4.31 1.87
CA GLY A 8 20.00 -3.03 1.21
C GLY A 8 18.85 -2.01 1.22
N GLN A 9 17.72 -2.31 1.87
CA GLN A 9 16.60 -1.40 1.99
C GLN A 9 16.61 -0.71 3.37
N GLU A 10 16.30 0.58 3.40
CA GLU A 10 16.08 1.42 4.58
C GLU A 10 15.10 2.52 4.16
N GLY A 11 14.11 2.84 5.00
CA GLY A 11 13.03 3.79 4.70
C GLY A 11 11.65 3.13 4.64
N THR A 12 10.74 3.75 3.90
CA THR A 12 9.33 3.34 3.81
C THR A 12 9.07 2.50 2.56
N LEU A 13 8.69 1.26 2.76
CA LEU A 13 8.07 0.39 1.76
C LEU A 13 6.58 0.22 2.07
N TRP A 14 5.87 -0.50 1.21
CA TRP A 14 4.47 -0.85 1.40
C TRP A 14 4.20 -2.26 0.88
N TRP A 15 3.10 -2.84 1.33
CA TRP A 15 2.59 -4.13 0.87
C TRP A 15 1.11 -3.98 0.53
N HIS A 16 0.64 -4.82 -0.36
CA HIS A 16 -0.77 -4.90 -0.71
C HIS A 16 -1.14 -6.30 -1.18
N ALA A 17 -2.43 -6.66 -1.10
CA ALA A 17 -2.92 -7.87 -1.73
C ALA A 17 -2.67 -7.81 -3.25
N HIS A 18 -2.27 -8.94 -3.83
CA HIS A 18 -1.95 -9.05 -5.26
C HIS A 18 -2.94 -9.97 -6.00
N LEU A 19 -4.17 -10.06 -5.49
CA LEU A 19 -5.27 -10.82 -6.07
C LEU A 19 -6.43 -9.86 -6.36
N GLY A 20 -6.81 -9.77 -7.64
CA GLY A 20 -7.86 -8.86 -8.12
C GLY A 20 -7.72 -7.42 -7.58
N PHE A 21 -8.84 -6.80 -7.26
CA PHE A 21 -8.90 -5.45 -6.68
C PHE A 21 -8.73 -5.40 -5.16
N HIS A 22 -8.34 -6.49 -4.49
CA HIS A 22 -8.23 -6.48 -3.02
C HIS A 22 -7.20 -5.48 -2.48
N ARG A 23 -6.24 -5.01 -3.30
CA ARG A 23 -5.34 -3.91 -2.92
C ARG A 23 -6.06 -2.61 -2.56
N ALA A 24 -7.31 -2.42 -2.97
CA ALA A 24 -8.11 -1.25 -2.63
C ALA A 24 -8.47 -1.18 -1.13
N THR A 25 -8.43 -2.31 -0.41
CA THR A 25 -8.75 -2.35 1.03
C THR A 25 -7.73 -3.15 1.85
N VAL A 26 -6.89 -3.96 1.22
CA VAL A 26 -5.89 -4.82 1.86
C VAL A 26 -4.49 -4.33 1.47
N TYR A 27 -3.96 -3.41 2.27
CA TYR A 27 -2.64 -2.80 2.09
C TYR A 27 -2.09 -2.28 3.42
N GLY A 28 -0.81 -1.90 3.43
CA GLY A 28 -0.18 -1.26 4.56
C GLY A 28 1.28 -0.91 4.30
N THR A 29 1.92 -0.29 5.28
CA THR A 29 3.32 0.14 5.20
C THR A 29 4.28 -0.88 5.83
N ILE A 30 5.52 -0.88 5.34
CA ILE A 30 6.65 -1.57 5.97
C ILE A 30 7.72 -0.50 6.22
N ILE A 31 7.99 -0.18 7.48
CA ILE A 31 9.06 0.74 7.85
C ILE A 31 10.32 -0.07 8.13
N ILE A 32 11.42 0.28 7.47
CA ILE A 32 12.73 -0.31 7.69
C ILE A 32 13.64 0.76 8.26
N TYR A 33 13.84 0.72 9.57
CA TYR A 33 14.71 1.66 10.29
C TYR A 33 16.20 1.44 9.99
N PRO A 34 17.05 2.44 10.26
CA PRO A 34 18.50 2.28 10.24
C PRO A 34 18.94 1.07 11.05
N ARG A 35 19.88 0.31 10.48
CA ARG A 35 20.46 -0.85 11.18
C ARG A 35 21.12 -0.41 12.48
N VAL A 36 21.15 -1.31 13.46
CA VAL A 36 21.84 -1.06 14.74
C VAL A 36 23.26 -0.54 14.47
N GLY A 37 23.61 0.59 15.10
CA GLY A 37 24.90 1.26 14.90
C GLY A 37 24.96 2.25 13.74
N HIS A 38 23.89 2.39 12.96
CA HIS A 38 23.73 3.42 11.92
C HIS A 38 22.70 4.44 12.37
N SER A 39 22.85 5.67 11.88
CA SER A 39 21.87 6.74 12.03
C SER A 39 21.29 7.09 10.66
N TYR A 40 20.15 7.79 10.67
CA TYR A 40 19.69 8.47 9.46
C TYR A 40 20.82 9.34 8.87
N PRO A 41 20.85 9.55 7.54
CA PRO A 41 21.78 10.47 6.89
C PRO A 41 21.42 11.96 7.11
N PHE A 42 20.45 12.21 7.99
CA PHE A 42 19.92 13.51 8.42
C PHE A 42 19.64 13.46 9.93
N PRO A 43 19.43 14.63 10.60
CA PRO A 43 19.07 14.65 12.01
C PRO A 43 17.83 13.80 12.29
N LYS A 44 17.85 13.03 13.39
CA LYS A 44 16.69 12.22 13.77
C LYS A 44 15.45 13.12 13.88
N PRO A 45 14.34 12.78 13.19
CA PRO A 45 13.11 13.55 13.29
C PRO A 45 12.53 13.46 14.71
N ASP A 46 11.87 14.54 15.14
CA ASP A 46 11.14 14.54 16.41
C ASP A 46 9.95 13.58 16.37
N GLU A 47 9.28 13.50 15.20
CA GLU A 47 8.15 12.63 14.95
C GLU A 47 8.18 12.06 13.52
N GLU A 48 7.59 10.88 13.36
CA GLU A 48 7.39 10.22 12.07
C GLU A 48 5.89 9.92 11.90
N GLN A 49 5.31 10.35 10.77
CA GLN A 49 3.91 10.09 10.45
C GLN A 49 3.80 9.28 9.16
N LEU A 50 2.92 8.27 9.18
CA LEU A 50 2.58 7.50 7.99
C LEU A 50 1.34 8.10 7.35
N ILE A 51 1.45 8.45 6.07
CA ILE A 51 0.35 8.93 5.25
C ILE A 51 0.22 7.93 4.10
N ILE A 52 -0.95 7.31 3.97
CA ILE A 52 -1.23 6.35 2.90
C ILE A 52 -2.37 6.91 2.05
N LEU A 53 -2.06 7.24 0.81
CA LEU A 53 -3.04 7.71 -0.15
C LEU A 53 -3.76 6.51 -0.77
N GLY A 54 -5.07 6.59 -0.86
CA GLY A 54 -5.92 5.53 -1.41
C GLY A 54 -7.11 6.05 -2.19
N GLU A 55 -7.82 5.13 -2.81
CA GLU A 55 -9.06 5.38 -3.54
C GLU A 55 -10.20 4.59 -2.87
N TRP A 56 -11.41 5.12 -2.94
CA TRP A 56 -12.60 4.51 -2.35
C TRP A 56 -13.72 4.41 -3.39
N TRP A 57 -14.36 3.24 -3.44
CA TRP A 57 -15.60 3.00 -4.18
C TRP A 57 -16.70 2.62 -3.21
N ASN A 58 -17.91 3.12 -3.45
CA ASN A 58 -19.12 2.69 -2.75
C ASN A 58 -19.48 1.24 -3.09
N LYS A 59 -19.09 0.78 -4.29
CA LYS A 59 -19.27 -0.59 -4.73
C LYS A 59 -18.28 -1.54 -4.06
N ASN A 60 -18.69 -2.79 -3.87
CA ASN A 60 -17.78 -3.81 -3.36
C ASN A 60 -16.63 -4.05 -4.35
N VAL A 61 -15.41 -4.13 -3.84
CA VAL A 61 -14.19 -4.36 -4.64
C VAL A 61 -14.22 -5.66 -5.43
N THR A 62 -14.95 -6.68 -4.98
CA THR A 62 -15.12 -7.92 -5.75
C THR A 62 -16.06 -7.72 -6.93
N GLU A 63 -17.12 -6.92 -6.78
CA GLU A 63 -18.02 -6.62 -7.89
C GLU A 63 -17.33 -5.75 -8.95
N LEU A 64 -16.41 -4.87 -8.56
CA LEU A 64 -15.55 -4.15 -9.50
C LEU A 64 -14.66 -5.10 -10.32
N GLN A 65 -14.17 -6.19 -9.70
CA GLN A 65 -13.43 -7.23 -10.41
C GLN A 65 -14.34 -8.00 -11.37
N ASP A 66 -15.53 -8.41 -10.91
CA ASP A 66 -16.48 -9.18 -11.70
C ASP A 66 -16.91 -8.42 -12.96
N GLU A 67 -17.14 -7.10 -12.85
CA GLU A 67 -17.46 -6.26 -14.02
C GLU A 67 -16.31 -6.17 -15.03
N LEU A 68 -15.07 -6.06 -14.56
CA LEU A 68 -13.90 -6.12 -15.44
C LEU A 68 -13.82 -7.47 -16.15
N ASP A 69 -14.08 -8.56 -15.45
CA ASP A 69 -14.00 -9.91 -16.01
C ASP A 69 -15.13 -10.18 -17.03
N GLU A 70 -16.33 -9.64 -16.81
CA GLU A 70 -17.48 -9.77 -17.71
C GLU A 70 -17.39 -8.86 -18.95
N THR A 71 -16.96 -7.61 -18.75
CA THR A 71 -17.03 -6.57 -19.80
C THR A 71 -15.69 -6.31 -20.49
N GLY A 72 -14.57 -6.67 -19.85
CA GLY A 72 -13.23 -6.27 -20.26
C GLY A 72 -12.92 -4.78 -20.01
N ILE A 73 -13.80 -4.05 -19.33
CA ILE A 73 -13.67 -2.62 -19.05
C ILE A 73 -13.28 -2.43 -17.58
N GLY A 74 -12.29 -1.57 -17.31
CA GLY A 74 -11.88 -1.24 -15.95
C GLY A 74 -12.99 -0.55 -15.13
N PRO A 75 -12.83 -0.48 -13.80
CA PRO A 75 -13.81 0.19 -12.95
C PRO A 75 -13.92 1.68 -13.31
N ASP A 76 -15.11 2.25 -13.07
CA ASP A 76 -15.32 3.68 -13.10
C ASP A 76 -14.42 4.41 -12.09
N SER A 77 -14.31 5.73 -12.23
CA SER A 77 -13.62 6.59 -11.28
C SER A 77 -14.06 6.34 -9.84
N ALA A 78 -13.12 6.38 -8.91
CA ALA A 78 -13.39 6.27 -7.48
C ALA A 78 -14.38 7.35 -7.01
N ASP A 79 -15.25 6.99 -6.08
CA ASP A 79 -16.20 7.89 -5.43
C ASP A 79 -15.49 8.91 -4.51
N ALA A 80 -14.33 8.55 -3.96
CA ALA A 80 -13.52 9.42 -3.11
C ALA A 80 -12.04 9.01 -3.09
N ASN A 81 -11.19 9.93 -2.62
CA ASN A 81 -9.80 9.66 -2.30
C ASN A 81 -9.61 9.64 -0.77
N LEU A 82 -8.82 8.68 -0.29
CA LEU A 82 -8.39 8.58 1.11
C LEU A 82 -7.03 9.27 1.28
N ILE A 83 -6.89 9.99 2.40
CA ILE A 83 -5.65 10.63 2.87
C ILE A 83 -5.31 10.15 4.28
#